data_AF-A0A656GE48-F1
#
_entry.id   AF-A0A656GE48-F1
#
_cell.length_a   1.000
_cell.length_b   1.000
_cell.length_c   1.000
_cell.angle_alpha   90.00
_cell.angle_beta   90.00
_cell.angle_gamma   90.00
#
_symmetry.space_group_name_H-M   'P 1'
#
loop_
_entity.id
_entity.type
_entity.pdbx_description
1 polymer ?
#
loop_
_entity_poly.entity_id
_entity_poly.type
_entity_poly.pdbx_seq_one_letter_code
_entity_poly.pdbx_strand_id
1 'polypeptide(L)'
;MLNPKIINQYKNKTTDAASAMPDIRGKNILMGFWHNWPSEPGQGYQQGLFKEMALTDIPEAYNVVAVAFMKGAGIPTFKPYNLSDDAFRAQVAALNAQGRAVLISLGGADAHIELHAGQEDALAYEIIRLVETYGFDGLDIDLEQAAITFADNQTVLPAALRMVREYYETEGKHFIISMAPEFPYLRVSKKLPLLKEITAYFPFLKDVVTFLESLRSGGAYLAYINALEDIYDFIAPQYYNQGGDGLWVD
;
A
#
# COMPACT_ATOMS: atom_id res chain seq x y z
N MET A 1 8.27 20.61 -1.64
CA MET A 1 6.88 21.12 -1.81
C MET A 1 6.51 20.97 -3.27
N LEU A 2 5.42 20.25 -3.52
CA LEU A 2 4.89 19.99 -4.85
C LEU A 2 4.43 21.29 -5.54
N ASN A 3 4.51 21.33 -6.87
CA ASN A 3 4.16 22.49 -7.67
C ASN A 3 2.64 22.70 -7.73
N PRO A 4 2.09 23.80 -7.15
CA PRO A 4 0.65 24.01 -7.12
C PRO A 4 0.00 24.11 -8.50
N LYS A 5 0.76 24.56 -9.52
CA LYS A 5 0.25 24.64 -10.90
C LYS A 5 0.00 23.27 -11.51
N ILE A 6 0.74 22.24 -11.10
CA ILE A 6 0.55 20.87 -11.56
C ILE A 6 -0.66 20.28 -10.82
N ILE A 7 -0.70 20.41 -9.50
CA ILE A 7 -1.82 19.92 -8.67
C ILE A 7 -3.16 20.49 -9.13
N ASN A 8 -3.22 21.79 -9.44
CA ASN A 8 -4.45 22.44 -9.91
C ASN A 8 -4.98 21.89 -11.25
N GLN A 9 -4.17 21.15 -12.02
CA GLN A 9 -4.64 20.46 -13.23
C GLN A 9 -5.46 19.22 -12.90
N TYR A 10 -5.23 18.62 -11.72
CA TYR A 10 -5.92 17.42 -11.28
C TYR A 10 -7.12 17.72 -10.39
N LYS A 11 -7.16 18.89 -9.72
CA LYS A 11 -8.25 19.25 -8.82
C LYS A 11 -9.62 19.02 -9.45
N ASN A 12 -10.43 18.22 -8.76
CA ASN A 12 -11.79 17.99 -9.17
C ASN A 12 -12.59 19.30 -9.08
N LYS A 13 -13.37 19.60 -10.11
CA LYS A 13 -14.21 20.80 -10.16
C LYS A 13 -15.52 20.64 -9.39
N THR A 14 -15.88 19.41 -9.06
CA THR A 14 -17.08 19.05 -8.31
C THR A 14 -16.67 18.63 -6.92
N THR A 15 -17.28 19.24 -5.90
CA THR A 15 -17.11 18.84 -4.50
C THR A 15 -18.27 17.93 -4.11
N ASP A 16 -17.96 16.70 -3.73
CA ASP A 16 -18.90 15.67 -3.27
C ASP A 16 -18.38 15.02 -1.98
N ALA A 17 -19.08 13.99 -1.49
CA ALA A 17 -18.63 13.26 -0.30
C ALA A 17 -17.27 12.57 -0.49
N ALA A 18 -16.91 12.22 -1.74
CA ALA A 18 -15.60 11.71 -2.13
C ALA A 18 -14.48 12.77 -2.11
N SER A 19 -14.80 14.02 -1.78
CA SER A 19 -13.80 15.06 -1.53
C SER A 19 -13.41 15.19 -0.06
N ALA A 20 -14.10 14.49 0.86
CA ALA A 20 -14.09 14.82 2.29
C ALA A 20 -12.95 14.18 3.10
N MET A 21 -12.46 12.98 2.73
CA MET A 21 -11.55 12.16 3.55
C MET A 21 -12.11 11.86 4.95
N PRO A 22 -13.01 10.87 5.09
CA PRO A 22 -13.60 10.51 6.37
C PRO A 22 -12.55 10.20 7.45
N ASP A 23 -12.73 10.79 8.63
CA ASP A 23 -11.83 10.57 9.76
C ASP A 23 -12.09 9.20 10.42
N ILE A 24 -11.04 8.39 10.54
CA ILE A 24 -11.05 7.08 11.19
C ILE A 24 -10.45 7.08 12.59
N ARG A 25 -9.88 8.21 13.05
CA ARG A 25 -9.20 8.30 14.35
C ARG A 25 -10.16 8.05 15.51
N GLY A 26 -9.69 7.32 16.51
CA GLY A 26 -10.47 6.98 17.70
C GLY A 26 -11.61 5.98 17.45
N LYS A 27 -11.68 5.37 16.27
CA LYS A 27 -12.66 4.33 15.92
C LYS A 27 -11.95 2.99 15.77
N ASN A 28 -12.64 1.91 16.15
CA ASN A 28 -12.22 0.58 15.72
C ASN A 28 -12.51 0.43 14.22
N ILE A 29 -11.61 -0.25 13.51
CA ILE A 29 -11.73 -0.49 12.07
C ILE A 29 -12.01 -1.97 11.78
N LEU A 30 -12.84 -2.20 10.78
CA LEU A 30 -12.92 -3.46 10.06
C LEU A 30 -12.55 -3.15 8.62
N MET A 31 -11.30 -3.45 8.28
CA MET A 31 -10.74 -3.23 6.96
C MET A 31 -10.96 -4.47 6.08
N GLY A 32 -11.27 -4.26 4.81
CA GLY A 32 -11.33 -5.33 3.81
C GLY A 32 -10.78 -4.87 2.45
N PHE A 33 -10.13 -5.79 1.74
CA PHE A 33 -9.70 -5.55 0.37
C PHE A 33 -10.86 -5.78 -0.61
N TRP A 34 -10.95 -4.93 -1.63
CA TRP A 34 -11.90 -5.05 -2.74
C TRP A 34 -11.15 -5.27 -4.05
N HIS A 35 -11.54 -6.31 -4.79
CA HIS A 35 -10.82 -6.76 -5.98
C HIS A 35 -11.21 -5.96 -7.23
N ASN A 36 -10.23 -5.29 -7.86
CA ASN A 36 -10.39 -4.59 -9.14
C ASN A 36 -10.07 -5.49 -10.36
N TRP A 37 -10.57 -6.73 -10.36
CA TRP A 37 -10.41 -7.68 -11.46
C TRP A 37 -11.56 -8.70 -11.47
N PRO A 38 -11.87 -9.32 -12.62
CA PRO A 38 -12.94 -10.30 -12.70
C PRO A 38 -12.60 -11.58 -11.94
N SER A 39 -13.63 -12.31 -11.49
CA SER A 39 -13.42 -13.62 -10.89
C SER A 39 -13.18 -14.68 -11.96
N GLU A 40 -12.11 -15.45 -11.79
CA GLU A 40 -11.67 -16.49 -12.73
C GLU A 40 -11.32 -17.80 -11.99
N PRO A 41 -11.50 -18.97 -12.62
CA PRO A 41 -11.07 -20.25 -12.06
C PRO A 41 -9.59 -20.26 -11.68
N GLY A 42 -9.25 -20.92 -10.58
CA GLY A 42 -7.87 -21.08 -10.11
C GLY A 42 -7.35 -19.95 -9.20
N GLN A 43 -8.10 -18.87 -8.99
CA GLN A 43 -7.72 -17.77 -8.10
C GLN A 43 -7.85 -18.12 -6.61
N GLY A 44 -8.78 -19.02 -6.24
CA GLY A 44 -8.94 -19.47 -4.85
C GLY A 44 -7.96 -20.59 -4.48
N TYR A 45 -7.36 -20.52 -3.29
CA TYR A 45 -6.47 -21.56 -2.75
C TYR A 45 -7.07 -22.98 -2.76
N GLN A 46 -8.39 -23.08 -2.60
CA GLN A 46 -9.17 -24.33 -2.68
C GLN A 46 -10.13 -24.31 -3.87
N GLN A 47 -9.72 -23.69 -4.97
CA GLN A 47 -10.45 -23.62 -6.25
C GLN A 47 -11.82 -22.90 -6.18
N GLY A 48 -12.06 -22.12 -5.12
CA GLY A 48 -13.24 -21.27 -5.00
C GLY A 48 -13.19 -20.04 -5.91
N LEU A 49 -14.35 -19.43 -6.13
CA LEU A 49 -14.52 -18.16 -6.84
C LEU A 49 -14.96 -17.08 -5.86
N PHE A 50 -14.38 -15.89 -5.96
CA PHE A 50 -14.85 -14.74 -5.19
C PHE A 50 -16.01 -14.06 -5.92
N LYS A 51 -16.78 -13.25 -5.19
CA LYS A 51 -17.88 -12.47 -5.76
C LYS A 51 -17.37 -11.11 -6.21
N GLU A 52 -17.53 -10.81 -7.49
CA GLU A 52 -17.48 -9.42 -7.99
C GLU A 52 -18.68 -8.64 -7.42
N MET A 53 -18.44 -7.45 -6.88
CA MET A 53 -19.49 -6.62 -6.28
C MET A 53 -19.18 -5.14 -6.44
N ALA A 54 -20.21 -4.29 -6.45
CA ALA A 54 -20.00 -2.85 -6.37
C ALA A 54 -19.49 -2.46 -4.98
N LEU A 55 -18.78 -1.33 -4.86
CA LEU A 55 -18.36 -0.81 -3.55
C LEU A 55 -19.59 -0.57 -2.65
N THR A 56 -20.69 -0.10 -3.24
CA THR A 56 -21.96 0.15 -2.54
C THR A 56 -22.67 -1.10 -2.04
N ASP A 57 -22.27 -2.30 -2.49
CA ASP A 57 -22.81 -3.57 -2.00
C ASP A 57 -22.01 -4.13 -0.81
N ILE A 58 -20.87 -3.52 -0.48
CA ILE A 58 -20.03 -3.94 0.65
C ILE A 58 -20.78 -3.67 1.96
N PRO A 59 -20.94 -4.66 2.86
CA PRO A 59 -21.59 -4.47 4.15
C PRO A 59 -21.03 -3.28 4.93
N GLU A 60 -21.91 -2.47 5.51
CA GLU A 60 -21.54 -1.22 6.21
C GLU A 60 -20.54 -1.42 7.37
N ALA A 61 -20.48 -2.64 7.93
CA ALA A 61 -19.50 -2.98 8.95
C ALA A 61 -18.04 -2.78 8.47
N TYR A 62 -17.75 -2.96 7.18
CA TYR A 62 -16.45 -2.63 6.60
C TYR A 62 -16.33 -1.11 6.44
N ASN A 63 -15.78 -0.47 7.47
CA ASN A 63 -15.61 0.99 7.53
C ASN A 63 -14.29 1.49 6.93
N VAL A 64 -13.40 0.59 6.53
CA VAL A 64 -12.24 0.89 5.68
C VAL A 64 -12.21 -0.14 4.53
N VAL A 65 -12.16 0.33 3.29
CA VAL A 65 -12.08 -0.52 2.10
C VAL A 65 -10.79 -0.20 1.35
N ALA A 66 -9.92 -1.19 1.15
CA ALA A 66 -8.72 -1.04 0.34
C ALA A 66 -8.94 -1.59 -1.07
N VAL A 67 -8.85 -0.73 -2.07
CA VAL A 67 -9.03 -1.10 -3.48
C VAL A 67 -7.74 -1.69 -4.02
N ALA A 68 -7.80 -2.95 -4.45
CA ALA A 68 -6.68 -3.75 -4.90
C ALA A 68 -6.62 -3.77 -6.43
N PHE A 69 -5.61 -3.27 -7.13
CA PHE A 69 -4.41 -2.56 -6.66
C PHE A 69 -4.03 -1.42 -7.62
N MET A 70 -3.30 -0.42 -7.12
CA MET A 70 -2.43 0.46 -7.90
C MET A 70 -1.15 -0.30 -8.25
N LYS A 71 -0.85 -0.39 -9.55
CA LYS A 71 0.31 -1.14 -10.08
C LYS A 71 0.73 -0.66 -11.47
N GLY A 72 1.82 -1.19 -12.01
CA GLY A 72 2.30 -0.91 -13.36
C GLY A 72 3.79 -0.57 -13.42
N ALA A 73 4.36 -0.61 -14.63
CA ALA A 73 5.74 -0.23 -14.86
C ALA A 73 5.94 1.30 -14.86
N GLY A 74 7.09 1.77 -14.38
CA GLY A 74 7.35 3.19 -14.18
C GLY A 74 6.62 3.71 -12.94
N ILE A 75 5.88 4.82 -13.07
CA ILE A 75 5.03 5.30 -11.97
C ILE A 75 3.75 4.45 -11.93
N PRO A 76 3.47 3.71 -10.83
CA PRO A 76 2.28 2.87 -10.72
C PRO A 76 1.01 3.71 -10.82
N THR A 77 -0.07 3.13 -11.36
CA THR A 77 -1.36 3.84 -11.53
C THR A 77 -2.54 2.89 -11.28
N PHE A 78 -3.76 3.43 -11.34
CA PHE A 78 -5.00 2.70 -11.14
C PHE A 78 -6.08 3.12 -12.15
N LYS A 79 -6.84 2.12 -12.59
CA LYS A 79 -8.06 2.27 -13.40
C LYS A 79 -9.09 1.22 -12.96
N PRO A 80 -10.35 1.58 -12.72
CA PRO A 80 -11.41 0.61 -12.49
C PRO A 80 -11.53 -0.36 -13.69
N TYR A 81 -11.56 -1.67 -13.45
CA TYR A 81 -11.55 -2.64 -14.55
C TYR A 81 -12.85 -2.68 -15.37
N ASN A 82 -13.99 -2.34 -14.75
CA ASN A 82 -15.32 -2.46 -15.35
C ASN A 82 -16.26 -1.27 -15.08
N LEU A 83 -15.74 -0.15 -14.54
CA LEU A 83 -16.51 1.07 -14.28
C LEU A 83 -15.88 2.28 -14.97
N SER A 84 -16.70 3.26 -15.33
CA SER A 84 -16.18 4.59 -15.68
C SER A 84 -15.66 5.29 -14.41
N ASP A 85 -14.79 6.28 -14.60
CA ASP A 85 -14.19 7.03 -13.49
C ASP A 85 -15.27 7.71 -12.64
N ASP A 86 -16.24 8.35 -13.29
CA ASP A 86 -17.37 9.01 -12.62
C ASP A 86 -18.24 8.02 -11.84
N ALA A 87 -18.50 6.83 -12.41
CA ALA A 87 -19.30 5.81 -11.74
C ALA A 87 -18.58 5.23 -10.53
N PHE A 88 -17.27 5.02 -10.63
CA PHE A 88 -16.45 4.57 -9.51
C PHE A 88 -16.40 5.63 -8.41
N ARG A 89 -16.11 6.89 -8.76
CA ARG A 89 -16.12 8.02 -7.82
C ARG A 89 -17.46 8.16 -7.10
N ALA A 90 -18.58 8.02 -7.82
CA ALA A 90 -19.90 8.08 -7.22
C ALA A 90 -20.12 7.00 -6.14
N GLN A 91 -19.57 5.79 -6.35
CA GLN A 91 -19.62 4.74 -5.32
C GLN A 91 -18.72 5.05 -4.12
N VAL A 92 -17.51 5.58 -4.35
CA VAL A 92 -16.64 6.06 -3.27
C VAL A 92 -17.34 7.16 -2.45
N ALA A 93 -17.97 8.12 -3.13
CA ALA A 93 -18.74 9.18 -2.47
C ALA A 93 -19.88 8.62 -1.61
N ALA A 94 -20.57 7.56 -2.07
CA ALA A 94 -21.61 6.91 -1.29
C ALA A 94 -21.06 6.26 -0.01
N LEU A 95 -19.87 5.64 -0.06
CA LEU A 95 -19.20 5.10 1.12
C LEU A 95 -18.74 6.21 2.06
N ASN A 96 -18.14 7.28 1.53
CA ASN A 96 -17.67 8.40 2.34
C ASN A 96 -18.82 9.15 3.03
N ALA A 97 -20.00 9.25 2.39
CA ALA A 97 -21.21 9.80 3.00
C ALA A 97 -21.68 8.99 4.23
N GLN A 98 -21.30 7.71 4.31
CA GLN A 98 -21.55 6.83 5.47
C GLN A 98 -20.39 6.90 6.49
N GLY A 99 -19.37 7.74 6.26
CA GLY A 99 -18.19 7.83 7.10
C GLY A 99 -17.21 6.66 6.95
N ARG A 100 -17.29 5.92 5.84
CA ARG A 100 -16.41 4.78 5.52
C ARG A 100 -15.30 5.25 4.60
N ALA A 101 -14.06 4.92 4.90
CA ALA A 101 -12.90 5.30 4.10
C ALA A 101 -12.65 4.29 2.96
N VAL A 102 -12.22 4.79 1.81
CA VAL A 102 -11.78 4.00 0.66
C VAL A 102 -10.33 4.35 0.33
N LEU A 103 -9.42 3.40 0.53
CA LEU A 103 -8.00 3.54 0.25
C LEU A 103 -7.69 2.92 -1.11
N ILE A 104 -6.63 3.40 -1.77
CA ILE A 104 -6.00 2.68 -2.88
C ILE A 104 -4.83 1.86 -2.33
N SER A 105 -4.77 0.55 -2.60
CA SER A 105 -3.64 -0.28 -2.16
C SER A 105 -2.60 -0.39 -3.26
N LEU A 106 -1.34 -0.10 -2.95
CA LEU A 106 -0.19 -0.18 -3.85
C LEU A 106 0.50 -1.54 -3.67
N GLY A 107 0.49 -2.36 -4.72
CA GLY A 107 1.21 -3.64 -4.75
C GLY A 107 0.36 -4.82 -5.23
N GLY A 108 0.41 -5.91 -4.48
CA GLY A 108 -0.12 -7.24 -4.82
C GLY A 108 0.89 -8.16 -5.52
N ALA A 109 0.66 -9.47 -5.45
CA ALA A 109 1.58 -10.55 -5.86
C ALA A 109 2.29 -10.43 -7.22
N ASP A 110 1.69 -9.79 -8.22
CA ASP A 110 2.29 -9.62 -9.57
C ASP A 110 2.79 -8.19 -9.85
N ALA A 111 2.71 -7.28 -8.88
CA ALA A 111 3.09 -5.89 -9.06
C ALA A 111 4.61 -5.72 -9.03
N HIS A 112 5.20 -5.62 -10.23
CA HIS A 112 6.59 -5.20 -10.40
C HIS A 112 6.71 -3.69 -10.20
N ILE A 113 6.65 -3.25 -8.95
CA ILE A 113 6.87 -1.85 -8.59
C ILE A 113 8.37 -1.58 -8.54
N GLU A 114 8.84 -0.73 -9.44
CA GLU A 114 10.24 -0.33 -9.56
C GLU A 114 10.32 1.19 -9.66
N LEU A 115 10.54 1.83 -8.52
CA LEU A 115 10.73 3.27 -8.41
C LEU A 115 12.23 3.59 -8.33
N HIS A 116 12.61 4.69 -8.95
CA HIS A 116 13.98 5.22 -8.96
C HIS A 116 14.04 6.60 -8.33
N ALA A 117 15.16 6.94 -7.70
CA ALA A 117 15.40 8.26 -7.13
C ALA A 117 15.10 9.37 -8.15
N GLY A 118 14.42 10.43 -7.70
CA GLY A 118 13.91 11.50 -8.57
C GLY A 118 12.46 11.31 -9.05
N GLN A 119 11.84 10.16 -8.76
CA GLN A 119 10.44 9.89 -9.09
C GLN A 119 9.45 10.23 -7.95
N GLU A 120 9.91 10.79 -6.84
CA GLU A 120 9.10 11.08 -5.66
C GLU A 120 7.95 12.04 -6.00
N ASP A 121 8.25 13.14 -6.69
CA ASP A 121 7.27 14.11 -7.16
C ASP A 121 6.27 13.49 -8.14
N ALA A 122 6.75 12.69 -9.10
CA ALA A 122 5.91 12.05 -10.11
C ALA A 122 4.92 11.07 -9.48
N LEU A 123 5.38 10.28 -8.50
CA LEU A 123 4.53 9.39 -7.73
C LEU A 123 3.53 10.17 -6.87
N ALA A 124 3.95 11.24 -6.20
CA ALA A 124 3.06 12.06 -5.40
C ALA A 124 1.96 12.74 -6.25
N TYR A 125 2.32 13.25 -7.44
CA TYR A 125 1.34 13.79 -8.38
C TYR A 125 0.34 12.74 -8.86
N GLU A 126 0.79 11.52 -9.12
CA GLU A 126 -0.10 10.43 -9.54
C GLU A 126 -1.06 10.04 -8.41
N ILE A 127 -0.58 9.91 -7.17
CA ILE A 127 -1.44 9.65 -6.01
C ILE A 127 -2.49 10.76 -5.85
N ILE A 128 -2.10 12.03 -5.94
CA ILE A 128 -3.03 13.16 -5.89
C ILE A 128 -4.04 13.10 -7.04
N ARG A 129 -3.60 12.79 -8.26
CA ARG A 129 -4.50 12.63 -9.41
C ARG A 129 -5.52 11.52 -9.16
N LEU A 130 -5.12 10.38 -8.59
CA LEU A 130 -6.02 9.29 -8.26
C LEU A 130 -7.04 9.68 -7.19
N VAL A 131 -6.63 10.42 -6.15
CA VAL A 131 -7.55 10.98 -5.15
C VAL A 131 -8.55 11.93 -5.77
N GLU A 132 -8.10 12.89 -6.59
CA GLU A 132 -8.99 13.87 -7.22
C GLU A 132 -9.91 13.22 -8.27
N THR A 133 -9.46 12.18 -8.95
CA THR A 133 -10.26 11.43 -9.94
C THR A 133 -11.28 10.54 -9.25
N TYR A 134 -10.86 9.69 -8.32
CA TYR A 134 -11.68 8.59 -7.78
C TYR A 134 -12.20 8.81 -6.37
N GLY A 135 -11.63 9.75 -5.61
CA GLY A 135 -12.06 10.07 -4.26
C GLY A 135 -11.39 9.26 -3.15
N PHE A 136 -10.23 8.67 -3.41
CA PHE A 136 -9.53 7.89 -2.38
C PHE A 136 -9.17 8.75 -1.16
N ASP A 137 -9.33 8.17 0.02
CA ASP A 137 -9.10 8.83 1.30
C ASP A 137 -7.68 8.60 1.85
N GLY A 138 -6.90 7.78 1.15
CA GLY A 138 -5.59 7.36 1.58
C GLY A 138 -4.97 6.29 0.69
N LEU A 139 -3.79 5.83 1.09
CA LEU A 139 -3.06 4.75 0.43
C LEU A 139 -2.66 3.67 1.42
N ASP A 140 -2.82 2.42 1.00
CA ASP A 140 -2.32 1.24 1.69
C ASP A 140 -1.06 0.73 0.98
N ILE A 141 0.01 0.45 1.74
CA ILE A 141 1.24 -0.15 1.20
C ILE A 141 1.13 -1.67 1.37
N ASP A 142 0.98 -2.38 0.25
CA ASP A 142 0.92 -3.85 0.18
C ASP A 142 1.98 -4.38 -0.79
N LEU A 143 3.23 -3.95 -0.56
CA LEU A 143 4.38 -4.41 -1.33
C LEU A 143 4.81 -5.79 -0.86
N GLU A 144 4.92 -6.73 -1.80
CA GLU A 144 5.28 -8.11 -1.53
C GLU A 144 6.71 -8.42 -2.02
N GLN A 145 7.38 -9.34 -1.32
CA GLN A 145 8.62 -10.01 -1.75
C GLN A 145 9.68 -9.06 -2.32
N ALA A 146 10.02 -9.19 -3.61
CA ALA A 146 11.07 -8.43 -4.25
C ALA A 146 10.78 -6.92 -4.23
N ALA A 147 9.51 -6.52 -4.40
CA ALA A 147 9.12 -5.12 -4.49
C ALA A 147 9.44 -4.32 -3.22
N ILE A 148 9.54 -4.98 -2.05
CA ILE A 148 9.88 -4.33 -0.78
C ILE A 148 11.25 -3.66 -0.84
N THR A 149 12.24 -4.30 -1.48
CA THR A 149 13.63 -3.84 -1.55
C THR A 149 14.10 -3.52 -2.98
N PHE A 150 13.19 -3.55 -3.96
CA PHE A 150 13.56 -3.35 -5.36
C PHE A 150 13.85 -1.88 -5.65
N ALA A 151 14.90 -1.64 -6.45
CA ALA A 151 15.39 -0.31 -6.81
C ALA A 151 15.41 0.65 -5.60
N ASP A 152 14.79 1.82 -5.72
CA ASP A 152 14.78 2.86 -4.69
C ASP A 152 13.43 2.95 -3.93
N ASN A 153 12.58 1.92 -4.02
CA ASN A 153 11.22 1.91 -3.45
C ASN A 153 11.18 2.34 -1.97
N GLN A 154 12.14 1.86 -1.15
CA GLN A 154 12.24 2.17 0.29
C GLN A 154 12.48 3.65 0.60
N THR A 155 12.88 4.44 -0.40
CA THR A 155 13.12 5.88 -0.25
C THR A 155 12.08 6.70 -1.00
N VAL A 156 11.75 6.30 -2.23
CA VAL A 156 10.86 7.06 -3.11
C VAL A 156 9.43 7.05 -2.59
N LEU A 157 8.92 5.88 -2.20
CA LEU A 157 7.53 5.74 -1.74
C LEU A 157 7.27 6.52 -0.44
N PRO A 158 8.10 6.40 0.63
CA PRO A 158 7.91 7.21 1.83
C PRO A 158 8.00 8.72 1.56
N ALA A 159 8.94 9.17 0.73
CA ALA A 159 9.08 10.58 0.38
C ALA A 159 7.83 11.11 -0.35
N ALA A 160 7.31 10.35 -1.32
CA ALA A 160 6.08 10.70 -2.02
C ALA A 160 4.88 10.77 -1.08
N LEU A 161 4.70 9.79 -0.19
CA LEU A 161 3.59 9.77 0.77
C LEU A 161 3.64 10.93 1.76
N ARG A 162 4.83 11.34 2.23
CA ARG A 162 4.98 12.56 3.04
C ARG A 162 4.49 13.79 2.28
N MET A 163 4.89 13.96 1.02
CA MET A 163 4.45 15.09 0.20
C MET A 163 2.94 15.11 -0.03
N VAL A 164 2.32 13.94 -0.21
CA VAL A 164 0.86 13.81 -0.34
C VAL A 164 0.15 14.16 0.97
N ARG A 165 0.65 13.65 2.11
CA ARG A 165 0.11 13.95 3.44
C ARG A 165 0.20 15.44 3.76
N GLU A 166 1.38 16.05 3.59
CA GLU A 166 1.60 17.48 3.76
C GLU A 166 0.65 18.31 2.88
N TYR A 167 0.46 17.90 1.62
CA TYR A 167 -0.47 18.59 0.72
C TYR A 167 -1.91 18.57 1.25
N TYR A 168 -2.45 17.40 1.61
CA TYR A 168 -3.83 17.32 2.07
C TYR A 168 -4.05 17.96 3.46
N GLU A 169 -3.01 18.02 4.30
CA GLU A 169 -3.05 18.81 5.55
C GLU A 169 -3.25 20.31 5.27
N THR A 170 -2.67 20.86 4.18
CA THR A 170 -2.93 22.26 3.78
C THR A 170 -4.37 22.51 3.33
N GLU A 171 -5.07 21.46 2.91
CA GLU A 171 -6.50 21.50 2.56
C GLU A 171 -7.40 21.18 3.76
N GLY A 172 -6.83 21.00 4.97
CA GLY A 172 -7.56 20.63 6.18
C GLY A 172 -8.09 19.19 6.17
N LYS A 173 -7.50 18.32 5.35
CA LYS A 173 -7.87 16.92 5.20
C LYS A 173 -6.80 16.01 5.78
N HIS A 174 -7.17 14.76 6.05
CA HIS A 174 -6.27 13.75 6.62
C HIS A 174 -6.16 12.56 5.67
N PHE A 175 -5.10 12.53 4.87
CA PHE A 175 -4.84 11.45 3.91
C PHE A 175 -4.32 10.20 4.64
N ILE A 176 -5.13 9.15 4.73
CA ILE A 176 -4.81 7.94 5.51
C ILE A 176 -3.62 7.20 4.91
N ILE A 177 -2.68 6.74 5.74
CA ILE A 177 -1.59 5.87 5.32
C ILE A 177 -1.65 4.58 6.12
N SER A 178 -1.86 3.44 5.45
CA SER A 178 -1.80 2.11 6.06
C SER A 178 -0.74 1.23 5.42
N MET A 179 -0.46 0.10 6.05
CA MET A 179 0.48 -0.89 5.54
C MET A 179 0.00 -2.31 5.84
N ALA A 180 0.16 -3.23 4.90
CA ALA A 180 -0.22 -4.63 5.02
C ALA A 180 0.98 -5.60 4.85
N PRO A 181 2.08 -5.47 5.60
CA PRO A 181 3.25 -6.32 5.41
C PRO A 181 2.99 -7.77 5.84
N GLU A 182 3.57 -8.75 5.15
CA GLU A 182 3.70 -10.09 5.72
C GLU A 182 4.47 -10.03 7.04
N PHE A 183 3.97 -10.68 8.09
CA PHE A 183 4.55 -10.54 9.42
C PHE A 183 6.05 -10.93 9.53
N PRO A 184 6.62 -11.87 8.73
CA PRO A 184 8.05 -12.17 8.78
C PRO A 184 8.93 -10.95 8.48
N TYR A 185 8.47 -10.01 7.66
CA TYR A 185 9.20 -8.79 7.32
C TYR A 185 9.32 -7.79 8.48
N LEU A 186 8.54 -7.99 9.56
CA LEU A 186 8.59 -7.17 10.77
C LEU A 186 9.63 -7.64 11.78
N ARG A 187 10.24 -8.82 11.57
CA ARG A 187 11.25 -9.37 12.47
C ARG A 187 12.58 -8.67 12.26
N VAL A 188 13.17 -8.13 13.33
CA VAL A 188 14.59 -7.74 13.29
C VAL A 188 15.41 -9.00 13.05
N SER A 189 16.15 -9.07 11.95
CA SER A 189 17.05 -10.19 11.67
C SER A 189 18.02 -10.36 12.84
N LYS A 190 17.83 -11.41 13.66
CA LYS A 190 18.86 -11.85 14.60
C LYS A 190 20.03 -12.29 13.72
N LYS A 191 21.08 -11.48 13.65
CA LYS A 191 22.35 -11.85 13.00
C LYS A 191 22.73 -13.24 13.50
N LEU A 192 22.67 -14.24 12.63
CA LEU A 192 23.11 -15.58 13.00
C LEU A 192 24.63 -15.49 13.18
N PRO A 193 25.18 -15.76 14.37
CA PRO A 193 26.63 -15.72 14.59
C PRO A 193 27.37 -16.68 13.65
N LEU A 194 26.70 -17.76 13.22
CA LEU A 194 27.23 -18.79 12.31
C LEU A 194 27.72 -18.24 10.96
N LEU A 195 27.03 -17.25 10.36
CA LEU A 195 27.38 -16.75 9.02
C LEU A 195 28.59 -15.80 9.07
N LYS A 196 28.73 -15.03 10.16
CA LYS A 196 29.93 -14.22 10.41
C LYS A 196 31.18 -15.09 10.54
N GLU A 197 31.08 -16.22 11.23
CA GLU A 197 32.18 -17.18 11.35
C GLU A 197 32.58 -17.75 9.99
N ILE A 198 31.62 -18.14 9.14
CA ILE A 198 31.90 -18.64 7.79
C ILE A 198 32.69 -17.62 6.96
N THR A 199 32.29 -16.34 6.98
CA THR A 199 33.02 -15.30 6.23
C THR A 199 34.40 -14.97 6.80
N ALA A 200 34.64 -15.24 8.09
CA ALA A 200 35.96 -15.08 8.70
C ALA A 200 36.95 -16.15 8.21
N TYR A 201 36.48 -17.38 7.96
CA TYR A 201 37.30 -18.50 7.46
C TYR A 201 37.33 -18.60 5.93
N PHE A 202 36.27 -18.14 5.24
CA PHE A 202 36.12 -18.22 3.79
C PHE A 202 35.69 -16.87 3.20
N PRO A 203 36.64 -15.92 3.05
CA PRO A 203 36.34 -14.56 2.57
C PRO A 203 35.71 -14.52 1.18
N PHE A 204 35.97 -15.53 0.34
CA PHE A 204 35.40 -15.64 -1.01
C PHE A 204 33.89 -15.94 -1.03
N LEU A 205 33.31 -16.38 0.10
CA LEU A 205 31.86 -16.59 0.24
C LEU A 205 31.11 -15.34 0.69
N LYS A 206 31.80 -14.20 0.91
CA LYS A 206 31.19 -12.98 1.45
C LYS A 206 29.99 -12.50 0.62
N ASP A 207 30.10 -12.53 -0.70
CA ASP A 207 29.03 -12.07 -1.59
C ASP A 207 27.85 -13.04 -1.59
N VAL A 208 28.11 -14.35 -1.51
CA VAL A 208 27.06 -15.39 -1.37
C VAL A 208 26.35 -15.28 -0.02
N VAL A 209 27.09 -15.04 1.06
CA VAL A 209 26.52 -14.84 2.40
C VAL A 209 25.71 -13.55 2.47
N THR A 210 26.22 -12.46 1.88
CA THR A 210 25.49 -11.19 1.79
C THR A 210 24.20 -11.35 0.97
N PHE A 211 24.26 -12.09 -0.13
CA PHE A 211 23.09 -12.46 -0.92
C PHE A 211 22.09 -13.29 -0.10
N LEU A 212 22.54 -14.32 0.61
CA LEU A 212 21.67 -15.14 1.49
C LEU A 212 21.07 -14.34 2.66
N GLU A 213 21.81 -13.39 3.24
CA GLU A 213 21.30 -12.47 4.25
C GLU A 213 20.27 -11.50 3.65
N SER A 214 20.46 -11.04 2.41
CA SER A 214 19.47 -10.21 1.72
C SER A 214 18.16 -10.96 1.39
N LEU A 215 18.24 -12.28 1.18
CA LEU A 215 17.08 -13.15 1.02
C LEU A 215 16.32 -13.38 2.35
N ARG A 216 16.99 -13.17 3.50
CA ARG A 216 16.35 -13.14 4.81
C ARG A 216 15.86 -11.72 5.05
N SER A 217 14.76 -11.39 4.41
CA SER A 217 13.97 -10.16 4.46
C SER A 217 13.55 -9.64 5.85
N GLY A 218 14.06 -10.21 6.94
CA GLY A 218 13.79 -9.80 8.31
C GLY A 218 14.19 -8.35 8.52
N GLY A 219 13.19 -7.46 8.50
CA GLY A 219 13.34 -6.04 8.75
C GLY A 219 13.35 -5.18 7.49
N ALA A 220 13.20 -5.74 6.29
CA ALA A 220 13.13 -4.96 5.05
C ALA A 220 11.97 -3.94 5.09
N TYR A 221 10.86 -4.31 5.73
CA TYR A 221 9.71 -3.43 5.86
C TYR A 221 9.88 -2.35 6.94
N LEU A 222 10.81 -2.54 7.88
CA LEU A 222 11.09 -1.55 8.94
C LEU A 222 11.60 -0.23 8.36
N ALA A 223 12.19 -0.24 7.16
CA ALA A 223 12.57 0.99 6.48
C ALA A 223 11.35 1.88 6.20
N TYR A 224 10.24 1.31 5.71
CA TYR A 224 9.00 2.05 5.47
C TYR A 224 8.36 2.51 6.78
N ILE A 225 8.29 1.62 7.78
CA ILE A 225 7.72 1.94 9.11
C ILE A 225 8.49 3.11 9.73
N ASN A 226 9.81 3.01 9.84
CA ASN A 226 10.64 4.06 10.41
C ASN A 226 10.57 5.37 9.61
N ALA A 227 10.53 5.28 8.28
CA ALA A 227 10.45 6.45 7.40
C ALA A 227 9.09 7.14 7.44
N LEU A 228 8.05 6.51 8.01
CA LEU A 228 6.67 7.00 8.08
C LEU A 228 6.10 7.01 9.52
N GLU A 229 6.94 6.81 10.54
CA GLU A 229 6.56 6.58 11.95
C GLU A 229 5.63 7.64 12.54
N ASP A 230 5.77 8.89 12.09
CA ASP A 230 4.99 10.05 12.52
C ASP A 230 3.72 10.29 11.69
N ILE A 231 3.53 9.58 10.56
CA ILE A 231 2.43 9.86 9.63
C ILE A 231 1.56 8.66 9.24
N TYR A 232 1.97 7.41 9.48
CA TYR A 232 1.08 6.27 9.26
C TYR A 232 -0.05 6.24 10.30
N ASP A 233 -1.21 5.74 9.89
CA ASP A 233 -2.40 5.66 10.73
C ASP A 233 -2.54 4.30 11.42
N PHE A 234 -2.22 3.22 10.70
CA PHE A 234 -2.17 1.86 11.26
C PHE A 234 -1.37 0.92 10.36
N ILE A 235 -0.93 -0.19 10.95
CA ILE A 235 -0.30 -1.31 10.24
C ILE A 235 -1.16 -2.55 10.51
N ALA A 236 -1.56 -3.25 9.45
CA ALA A 236 -2.37 -4.46 9.49
C ALA A 236 -1.59 -5.64 8.89
N PRO A 237 -0.63 -6.24 9.64
CA PRO A 237 0.22 -7.26 9.07
C PRO A 237 -0.56 -8.51 8.66
N GLN A 238 -0.07 -9.22 7.66
CA GLN A 238 -0.68 -10.44 7.16
C GLN A 238 -0.27 -11.63 8.03
N TYR A 239 -1.17 -12.13 8.87
CA TYR A 239 -1.00 -13.34 9.70
C TYR A 239 -1.52 -14.60 9.00
N TYR A 240 -1.31 -14.68 7.69
CA TYR A 240 -1.74 -15.77 6.83
C TYR A 240 -0.69 -16.02 5.74
N ASN A 241 -0.78 -17.13 5.02
CA ASN A 241 0.14 -17.53 3.93
C ASN A 241 1.62 -17.73 4.29
N GLN A 242 2.00 -17.63 5.57
CA GLN A 242 3.35 -17.85 6.08
C GLN A 242 3.47 -19.16 6.87
N GLY A 243 3.00 -20.28 6.32
CA GLY A 243 2.82 -21.53 7.08
C GLY A 243 4.07 -22.13 7.72
N GLY A 244 5.27 -21.75 7.26
CA GLY A 244 6.55 -22.13 7.86
C GLY A 244 7.03 -21.19 8.97
N ASP A 245 6.45 -20.00 9.08
CA ASP A 245 6.77 -19.00 10.10
C ASP A 245 5.74 -19.05 11.22
N GLY A 246 6.20 -19.16 12.46
CA GLY A 246 5.33 -19.22 13.63
C GLY A 246 5.96 -18.61 14.87
N LEU A 247 5.11 -18.31 15.85
CA LEU A 247 5.48 -18.20 17.26
C LEU A 247 5.40 -19.62 17.83
N TRP A 248 6.55 -20.20 18.18
CA TRP A 248 6.56 -21.39 19.02
C TRP A 248 6.11 -20.94 20.41
N VAL A 249 4.92 -21.35 20.81
CA VAL A 249 4.50 -21.27 22.21
C VAL A 249 5.01 -22.55 22.85
N ASP A 250 6.07 -22.42 23.66
CA ASP A 250 6.51 -23.49 24.56
C ASP A 250 5.47 -23.73 25.66
#